data_AF-A0A662KWC9-F1
#
_entry.id   AF-A0A662KWC9-F1
#
_cell.length_a   1.000
_cell.length_b   1.000
_cell.length_c   1.000
_cell.angle_alpha   90.00
_cell.angle_beta   90.00
_cell.angle_gamma   90.00
#
_symmetry.space_group_name_H-M   'P 1'
#
loop_
_entity.id
_entity.type
_entity.pdbx_description
1 polymer ?
#
loop_
_entity_poly.entity_id
_entity_poly.type
_entity_poly.pdbx_seq_one_letter_code
_entity_poly.pdbx_strand_id
1 'polypeptide(L)'
;MIQNKSNIMVYLTGRELLIIILSLQLALLGLVGLDVLLGLGIPIIGQIIAFVYLTFVPGLLILKILKVTPETATESLLYSVGLSLSFLMFIGGLINFLYPLVGILNPISKVPLVITISSLVVLLCLICYLRNKDDLEHLSINMQGTFSVFAFSLILLPFLAVFGTYTLNFYDNNTPLLILLSAISLIPVIVGFHKLHEHMYPLALWVVSISLLLHTSLVSPFVSDIGDAAASFYHSHLIVLMGYWVLAFLEPVLYTLFQAQKTEVDLVSGFFLEKTNCSSA
;
A
#
# COMPACT_ATOMS: atom_id res chain seq x y z
N MET A 1 26.78 10.76 -33.35
CA MET A 1 26.97 10.37 -31.93
C MET A 1 26.20 9.07 -31.72
N ILE A 2 26.92 7.97 -31.52
CA ILE A 2 26.39 6.60 -31.58
C ILE A 2 25.53 6.35 -30.33
N GLN A 3 24.20 6.36 -30.48
CA GLN A 3 23.28 5.86 -29.46
C GLN A 3 23.34 4.33 -29.51
N ASN A 4 24.20 3.75 -28.66
CA ASN A 4 24.21 2.32 -28.38
C ASN A 4 22.91 1.97 -27.63
N LYS A 5 21.84 1.68 -28.38
CA LYS A 5 20.56 1.22 -27.84
C LYS A 5 20.73 -0.24 -27.41
N SER A 6 21.28 -0.46 -26.23
CA SER A 6 21.35 -1.79 -25.62
C SER A 6 19.94 -2.22 -25.19
N ASN A 7 19.21 -2.88 -26.09
CA ASN A 7 17.93 -3.50 -25.78
C ASN A 7 18.20 -4.73 -24.90
N ILE A 8 18.00 -4.61 -23.59
CA ILE A 8 17.95 -5.77 -22.70
C ILE A 8 16.50 -6.24 -22.67
N MET A 9 16.18 -7.23 -23.47
CA MET A 9 14.90 -7.93 -23.39
C MET A 9 15.04 -9.07 -22.39
N VAL A 10 14.41 -8.95 -21.23
CA VAL A 10 14.34 -10.04 -20.25
C VAL A 10 13.15 -10.90 -20.63
N TYR A 11 13.43 -12.09 -21.17
CA TYR A 11 12.43 -13.11 -21.42
C TYR A 11 12.30 -13.96 -20.15
N LEU A 12 11.23 -13.75 -19.40
CA LEU A 12 10.86 -14.65 -18.31
C LEU A 12 9.87 -15.67 -18.85
N THR A 13 10.27 -16.93 -18.88
CA THR A 13 9.37 -18.01 -19.26
C THR A 13 8.29 -18.13 -18.18
N GLY A 14 7.05 -18.41 -18.59
CA GLY A 14 5.94 -18.55 -17.65
C GLY A 14 6.21 -19.55 -16.52
N ARG A 15 7.02 -20.58 -16.78
CA ARG A 15 7.48 -21.59 -15.81
C ARG A 15 8.52 -21.04 -14.82
N GLU A 16 9.50 -20.26 -15.31
CA GLU A 16 10.55 -19.67 -14.47
C GLU A 16 9.97 -18.68 -13.47
N LEU A 17 9.02 -17.86 -13.91
CA LEU A 17 8.28 -16.93 -13.06
C LEU A 17 7.55 -17.67 -11.93
N LEU A 18 6.85 -18.78 -12.23
CA LEU A 18 6.16 -19.57 -11.21
C LEU A 18 7.13 -20.20 -10.21
N ILE A 19 8.29 -20.68 -10.67
CA ILE A 19 9.34 -21.23 -9.78
C ILE A 19 9.89 -20.16 -8.85
N ILE A 20 10.15 -18.94 -9.37
CA ILE A 20 10.62 -17.80 -8.57
C ILE A 20 9.56 -17.40 -7.53
N ILE A 21 8.29 -17.36 -7.90
CA ILE A 21 7.21 -17.02 -6.97
C ILE A 21 7.08 -18.08 -5.87
N LEU A 22 7.13 -19.36 -6.23
CA LEU A 22 7.04 -20.45 -5.26
C LEU A 22 8.26 -20.48 -4.33
N SER A 23 9.47 -20.25 -4.84
CA SER A 23 10.67 -20.18 -3.99
C SER A 23 10.60 -19.00 -3.02
N LEU A 24 10.14 -17.84 -3.49
CA LEU A 24 9.93 -16.66 -2.65
C LEU A 24 8.84 -16.90 -1.59
N GLN A 25 7.77 -17.61 -1.95
CA GLN A 25 6.71 -18.00 -1.01
C GLN A 25 7.24 -18.95 0.08
N LEU A 26 8.03 -19.96 -0.29
CA LEU A 26 8.68 -20.85 0.67
C LEU A 26 9.62 -20.09 1.60
N ALA A 27 10.38 -19.12 1.07
CA ALA A 27 11.26 -18.27 1.88
C ALA A 27 10.47 -17.44 2.89
N LEU A 28 9.34 -16.84 2.48
CA LEU A 28 8.47 -16.07 3.37
C LEU A 28 7.87 -16.95 4.47
N LEU A 29 7.32 -18.12 4.10
CA LEU A 29 6.74 -19.07 5.07
C LEU A 29 7.79 -19.59 6.06
N GLY A 30 9.01 -19.89 5.57
CA GLY A 30 10.13 -20.29 6.43
C GLY A 30 10.52 -19.21 7.43
N LEU A 31 10.55 -17.95 7.00
CA LEU A 31 10.91 -16.83 7.87
C LEU A 31 9.84 -16.50 8.91
N VAL A 32 8.56 -16.54 8.51
CA VAL A 32 7.44 -16.37 9.46
C VAL A 32 7.36 -17.54 10.42
N GLY A 33 7.58 -18.77 9.93
CA GLY A 33 7.62 -19.97 10.78
C GLY A 33 8.75 -19.93 11.79
N LEU A 34 9.93 -19.43 11.40
CA LEU A 34 11.08 -19.22 12.29
C LEU A 34 10.78 -18.19 13.39
N ASP A 35 10.14 -17.07 13.04
CA ASP A 35 9.75 -16.03 13.99
C ASP A 35 8.73 -16.55 15.01
N VAL A 36 7.69 -17.27 14.55
CA VAL A 36 6.62 -17.78 15.41
C VAL A 36 7.06 -18.96 16.28
N LEU A 37 7.88 -19.88 15.75
CA LEU A 37 8.24 -21.12 16.46
C LEU A 37 9.48 -20.98 17.36
N LEU A 38 10.47 -20.20 16.91
CA LEU A 38 11.78 -20.12 17.55
C LEU A 38 12.08 -18.74 18.15
N GLY A 39 11.24 -17.73 17.90
CA GLY A 39 11.44 -16.36 18.39
C GLY A 39 12.70 -15.67 17.83
N LEU A 40 13.32 -16.25 16.80
CA LEU A 40 14.56 -15.76 16.17
C LEU A 40 14.25 -14.87 14.95
N GLY A 41 13.36 -13.90 15.14
CA GLY A 41 12.99 -12.96 14.07
C GLY A 41 14.14 -12.00 13.75
N ILE A 42 14.60 -11.99 12.49
CA ILE A 42 15.36 -10.85 11.94
C ILE A 42 14.34 -9.92 11.27
N PRO A 43 13.81 -8.91 11.99
CA PRO A 43 12.63 -8.17 11.55
C PRO A 43 12.85 -7.43 10.23
N ILE A 44 14.06 -6.93 9.99
CA ILE A 44 14.39 -6.10 8.82
C ILE A 44 14.30 -6.91 7.52
N ILE A 45 14.92 -8.11 7.50
CA ILE A 45 14.94 -8.96 6.30
C ILE A 45 13.52 -9.44 5.97
N GLY A 46 12.75 -9.82 7.00
CA GLY A 46 11.38 -10.27 6.80
C GLY A 46 10.44 -9.19 6.28
N GLN A 47 10.58 -7.96 6.76
CA GLN A 47 9.82 -6.82 6.27
C GLN A 47 10.12 -6.52 4.80
N ILE A 48 11.39 -6.52 4.40
CA ILE A 48 11.78 -6.25 3.00
C ILE A 48 11.24 -7.35 2.08
N ILE A 49 11.41 -8.63 2.45
CA ILE A 49 10.92 -9.76 1.65
C ILE A 49 9.39 -9.74 1.56
N ALA A 50 8.70 -9.54 2.69
CA ALA A 50 7.25 -9.47 2.72
C ALA A 50 6.72 -8.27 1.92
N PHE A 51 7.38 -7.11 2.00
CA PHE A 51 7.04 -5.94 1.21
C PHE A 51 7.13 -6.21 -0.29
N VAL A 52 8.26 -6.76 -0.75
CA VAL A 52 8.44 -7.12 -2.17
C VAL A 52 7.42 -8.18 -2.59
N TYR A 53 7.19 -9.19 -1.75
CA TYR A 53 6.22 -10.25 -2.03
C TYR A 53 4.80 -9.69 -2.18
N LEU A 54 4.30 -8.97 -1.18
CA LEU A 54 2.93 -8.45 -1.17
C LEU A 54 2.69 -7.35 -2.21
N THR A 55 3.73 -6.60 -2.59
CA THR A 55 3.61 -5.50 -3.55
C THR A 55 3.61 -5.98 -5.00
N PHE A 56 4.34 -7.06 -5.32
CA PHE A 56 4.53 -7.46 -6.72
C PHE A 56 3.94 -8.83 -7.06
N VAL A 57 4.00 -9.82 -6.16
CA VAL A 57 3.68 -11.21 -6.51
C VAL A 57 2.22 -11.42 -6.92
N PRO A 58 1.21 -11.01 -6.12
CA PRO A 58 -0.19 -11.15 -6.52
C PRO A 58 -0.48 -10.40 -7.81
N GLY A 59 0.01 -9.16 -7.94
CA GLY A 59 -0.20 -8.33 -9.10
C GLY A 59 0.35 -8.92 -10.40
N LEU A 60 1.58 -9.44 -10.39
CA LEU A 60 2.19 -10.10 -11.55
C LEU A 60 1.41 -11.35 -11.98
N LEU A 61 0.95 -12.15 -11.02
CA LEU A 61 0.11 -13.32 -11.31
C LEU A 61 -1.20 -12.92 -11.96
N ILE A 62 -1.87 -11.89 -11.45
CA ILE A 62 -3.14 -11.42 -12.01
C ILE A 62 -2.94 -10.83 -13.40
N LEU A 63 -1.90 -10.01 -13.63
CA LEU A 63 -1.56 -9.50 -14.96
C LEU A 63 -1.41 -10.63 -15.99
N LYS A 64 -0.69 -11.68 -15.60
CA LYS A 64 -0.48 -12.85 -16.46
C LYS A 64 -1.78 -13.64 -16.68
N ILE A 65 -2.63 -13.78 -15.66
CA ILE A 65 -3.95 -14.38 -15.81
C ILE A 65 -4.78 -13.55 -16.78
N LEU A 66 -4.81 -12.23 -16.67
CA LEU A 66 -5.60 -11.36 -17.55
C LEU A 66 -5.05 -11.24 -18.98
N LYS A 67 -3.83 -11.76 -19.26
CA LYS A 67 -3.11 -11.58 -20.53
C LYS A 67 -2.94 -10.11 -20.93
N VAL A 68 -2.75 -9.23 -19.94
CA VAL A 68 -2.45 -7.81 -20.21
C VAL A 68 -0.96 -7.69 -20.45
N THR A 69 -0.57 -7.40 -21.69
CA THR A 69 0.82 -7.13 -22.10
C THR A 69 1.04 -5.62 -22.21
N PRO A 70 1.53 -4.96 -21.15
CA PRO A 70 1.87 -3.54 -21.21
C PRO A 70 3.00 -3.31 -22.21
N GLU A 71 2.99 -2.14 -22.85
CA GLU A 71 3.97 -1.81 -23.89
C GLU A 71 5.36 -1.52 -23.30
N THR A 72 5.39 -1.01 -22.07
CA THR A 72 6.61 -0.59 -21.37
C THR A 72 6.81 -1.34 -20.05
N ALA A 73 8.07 -1.52 -19.65
CA ALA A 73 8.41 -2.11 -18.35
C ALA A 73 7.85 -1.30 -17.16
N THR A 74 7.78 0.03 -17.28
CA THR A 74 7.25 0.94 -16.25
C THR A 74 5.76 0.76 -16.05
N GLU A 75 4.98 0.62 -17.13
CA GLU A 75 3.55 0.33 -17.04
C GLU A 75 3.31 -1.05 -16.41
N SER A 76 4.12 -2.06 -16.76
CA SER A 76 4.04 -3.37 -16.13
C SER A 76 4.26 -3.33 -14.63
N LEU A 77 5.22 -2.53 -14.16
CA LEU A 77 5.47 -2.36 -12.73
C LEU A 77 4.29 -1.65 -12.06
N LEU A 78 3.81 -0.55 -12.63
CA LEU A 78 2.68 0.20 -12.08
C LEU A 78 1.41 -0.65 -12.00
N TYR A 79 1.08 -1.37 -13.07
CA TYR A 79 -0.07 -2.25 -13.08
C TYR A 79 0.08 -3.37 -12.08
N SER A 80 1.28 -3.96 -11.95
CA SER A 80 1.53 -5.00 -10.95
C SER A 80 1.28 -4.49 -9.53
N VAL A 81 1.88 -3.34 -9.17
CA VAL A 81 1.71 -2.74 -7.84
C VAL A 81 0.25 -2.41 -7.56
N GLY A 82 -0.44 -1.77 -8.52
CA GLY A 82 -1.84 -1.39 -8.38
C GLY A 82 -2.77 -2.60 -8.24
N LEU A 83 -2.59 -3.63 -9.07
CA LEU A 83 -3.37 -4.87 -8.98
C LEU A 83 -3.11 -5.60 -7.67
N SER A 84 -1.86 -5.61 -7.21
CA SER A 84 -1.50 -6.25 -5.95
C SER A 84 -2.18 -5.57 -4.76
N LEU A 85 -2.09 -4.25 -4.68
CA LEU A 85 -2.74 -3.46 -3.63
C LEU A 85 -4.27 -3.61 -3.66
N SER A 86 -4.87 -3.53 -4.84
CA SER A 86 -6.33 -3.72 -5.00
C SER A 86 -6.77 -5.11 -4.57
N PHE A 87 -6.04 -6.15 -4.99
CA PHE A 87 -6.32 -7.53 -4.62
C PHE A 87 -6.18 -7.75 -3.11
N LEU A 88 -5.10 -7.25 -2.50
CA LEU A 88 -4.89 -7.35 -1.05
C LEU A 88 -5.99 -6.65 -0.26
N MET A 89 -6.40 -5.44 -0.66
CA MET A 89 -7.48 -4.70 0.00
C MET A 89 -8.82 -5.44 -0.11
N PHE A 90 -9.13 -5.96 -1.29
CA PHE A 90 -10.36 -6.73 -1.53
C PHE A 90 -10.40 -8.00 -0.66
N ILE A 91 -9.31 -8.77 -0.65
CA ILE A 91 -9.19 -9.99 0.16
C ILE A 91 -9.22 -9.66 1.65
N GLY A 92 -8.52 -8.62 2.09
CA GLY A 92 -8.52 -8.15 3.48
C GLY A 92 -9.93 -7.83 3.98
N GLY A 93 -10.72 -7.14 3.16
CA GLY A 93 -12.14 -6.91 3.44
C GLY A 93 -12.93 -8.21 3.50
N LEU A 94 -12.76 -9.09 2.51
CA LEU A 94 -13.50 -10.35 2.41
C LEU A 94 -13.23 -11.29 3.59
N ILE A 95 -11.96 -11.45 4.00
CA ILE A 95 -11.62 -12.27 5.17
C ILE A 95 -12.18 -11.65 6.45
N ASN A 96 -12.17 -10.33 6.57
CA ASN A 96 -12.69 -9.64 7.74
C ASN A 96 -14.18 -9.93 7.96
N PHE A 97 -14.96 -10.02 6.88
CA PHE A 97 -16.38 -10.40 6.96
C PHE A 97 -16.58 -11.91 7.13
N LEU A 98 -15.89 -12.75 6.37
CA LEU A 98 -16.20 -14.19 6.33
C LEU A 98 -15.62 -15.00 7.50
N TYR A 99 -14.46 -14.63 8.03
CA TYR A 99 -13.77 -15.43 9.06
C TYR A 99 -14.49 -15.48 10.40
N PRO A 100 -15.11 -14.37 10.88
CA PRO A 100 -15.97 -14.42 12.06
C PRO A 100 -17.15 -15.40 11.89
N LEU A 101 -17.70 -15.58 10.68
CA LEU A 101 -18.79 -16.54 10.44
C LEU A 101 -18.33 -17.99 10.61
N VAL A 102 -17.04 -18.27 10.42
CA VAL A 102 -16.42 -19.60 10.58
C VAL A 102 -15.86 -19.80 12.00
N GLY A 103 -15.98 -18.79 12.88
CA GLY A 103 -15.50 -18.85 14.27
C GLY A 103 -14.04 -18.42 14.47
N ILE A 104 -13.40 -17.81 13.47
CA ILE A 104 -12.05 -17.24 13.60
C ILE A 104 -12.18 -15.79 14.11
N LEU A 105 -11.81 -15.58 15.38
CA LEU A 105 -12.03 -14.31 16.09
C LEU A 105 -11.08 -13.18 15.67
N ASN A 106 -9.88 -13.51 15.15
CA ASN A 106 -8.83 -12.54 14.82
C ASN A 106 -8.35 -12.67 13.35
N PRO A 107 -9.19 -12.32 12.35
CA PRO A 107 -8.90 -12.52 10.93
C PRO A 107 -7.68 -11.77 10.39
N ILE A 108 -7.38 -10.58 10.91
CA ILE A 108 -6.30 -9.70 10.43
C ILE A 108 -5.00 -9.94 11.23
N SER A 109 -5.00 -10.90 12.15
CA SER A 109 -3.77 -11.30 12.85
C SER A 109 -2.75 -11.91 11.87
N LYS A 110 -1.47 -11.86 12.26
CA LYS A 110 -0.33 -12.27 11.41
C LYS A 110 -0.51 -13.68 10.82
N VAL A 111 -0.90 -14.65 11.64
CA VAL A 111 -0.96 -16.06 11.22
C VAL A 111 -2.10 -16.31 10.22
N PRO A 112 -3.38 -15.95 10.50
CA PRO A 112 -4.45 -16.08 9.50
C PRO A 112 -4.18 -15.32 8.20
N LEU A 113 -3.56 -14.13 8.29
CA LEU A 113 -3.25 -13.33 7.11
C LEU A 113 -2.15 -13.94 6.25
N VAL A 114 -1.09 -14.50 6.85
CA VAL A 114 -0.04 -15.20 6.09
C VAL A 114 -0.59 -16.46 5.43
N ILE A 115 -1.45 -17.22 6.12
CA ILE A 115 -2.07 -18.44 5.57
C ILE A 115 -2.99 -18.09 4.40
N THR A 116 -3.86 -17.08 4.56
CA THR A 116 -4.79 -16.65 3.49
C THR A 116 -4.06 -16.19 2.25
N ILE A 117 -3.13 -15.24 2.39
CA ILE A 117 -2.37 -14.72 1.24
C ILE A 117 -1.55 -15.82 0.57
N SER A 118 -0.90 -16.69 1.36
CA SER A 118 -0.14 -17.82 0.81
C SER A 118 -1.03 -18.79 0.02
N SER A 119 -2.21 -19.11 0.55
CA SER A 119 -3.17 -19.99 -0.12
C SER A 119 -3.69 -19.38 -1.42
N LEU A 120 -3.96 -18.07 -1.43
CA LEU A 120 -4.43 -17.34 -2.60
C LEU A 120 -3.35 -17.26 -3.68
N VAL A 121 -2.09 -17.00 -3.30
CA VAL A 121 -0.98 -16.99 -4.26
C VAL A 121 -0.78 -18.37 -4.90
N VAL A 122 -0.90 -19.46 -4.13
CA VAL A 122 -0.87 -20.83 -4.69
C VAL A 122 -2.05 -21.06 -5.64
N LEU A 123 -3.25 -20.60 -5.28
CA LEU A 123 -4.43 -20.69 -6.15
C LEU A 123 -4.22 -19.91 -7.46
N LEU A 124 -3.72 -18.67 -7.39
CA LEU A 124 -3.38 -17.86 -8.57
C LEU A 124 -2.30 -18.53 -9.42
N CYS A 125 -1.30 -19.15 -8.80
CA CYS A 125 -0.28 -19.94 -9.47
C CYS A 125 -0.88 -21.13 -10.22
N LEU A 126 -1.79 -21.88 -9.59
CA LEU A 126 -2.51 -23.00 -10.20
C LEU A 126 -3.37 -22.54 -11.38
N ILE A 127 -4.14 -21.46 -11.23
CA ILE A 127 -4.94 -20.88 -12.31
C ILE A 127 -4.03 -20.46 -13.46
N CYS A 128 -2.91 -19.81 -13.16
CA CYS A 128 -1.93 -19.41 -14.16
C CYS A 128 -1.36 -20.64 -14.88
N TYR A 129 -1.01 -21.71 -14.17
CA TYR A 129 -0.50 -22.95 -14.76
C TYR A 129 -1.51 -23.65 -15.67
N LEU A 130 -2.78 -23.74 -15.25
CA LEU A 130 -3.84 -24.35 -16.03
C LEU A 130 -4.14 -23.54 -17.31
N ARG A 131 -4.09 -22.21 -17.22
CA ARG A 131 -4.32 -21.31 -18.36
C ARG A 131 -3.14 -21.27 -19.35
N ASN A 132 -1.90 -21.46 -18.87
CA ASN A 132 -0.69 -21.47 -19.69
C ASN A 132 -0.39 -22.83 -20.36
N LYS A 133 -1.26 -23.84 -20.23
CA LYS A 133 -1.07 -25.12 -20.94
C LYS A 133 -1.11 -24.94 -22.47
N ASP A 134 -1.83 -23.93 -22.96
CA ASP A 134 -2.09 -23.75 -24.38
C ASP A 134 -1.30 -22.58 -25.02
N ASP A 135 -0.75 -21.66 -24.22
CA ASP A 135 0.08 -20.54 -24.70
C ASP A 135 1.35 -20.38 -23.86
N LEU A 136 2.49 -20.70 -24.50
CA LEU A 136 3.83 -20.35 -24.03
C LEU A 136 4.12 -18.87 -24.28
N GLU A 137 3.22 -17.98 -23.87
CA GLU A 137 3.47 -16.55 -23.99
C GLU A 137 4.58 -16.13 -23.00
N HIS A 138 5.61 -15.51 -23.56
CA HIS A 138 6.70 -14.90 -22.81
C HIS A 138 6.21 -13.61 -22.17
N LEU A 139 6.53 -13.39 -20.89
CA LEU A 139 6.42 -12.04 -20.34
C LEU A 139 7.62 -11.24 -20.90
N SER A 140 7.41 -10.58 -22.03
CA SER A 140 8.44 -9.71 -22.61
C SER A 140 8.42 -8.37 -21.86
N ILE A 141 9.25 -8.25 -20.84
CA ILE A 141 9.49 -6.95 -20.20
C ILE A 141 10.43 -6.19 -21.14
N ASN A 142 9.86 -5.28 -21.92
CA ASN A 142 10.62 -4.40 -22.79
C ASN A 142 11.25 -3.28 -21.94
N MET A 143 12.51 -3.45 -21.53
CA MET A 143 13.30 -2.41 -20.85
C MET A 143 13.81 -1.33 -21.84
N GLN A 144 12.98 -0.93 -22.80
CA GLN A 144 13.35 0.19 -23.68
C GLN A 144 13.41 1.48 -22.86
N GLY A 145 14.61 2.08 -22.80
CA GLY A 145 14.80 3.45 -22.29
C GLY A 145 14.70 3.64 -20.77
N THR A 146 14.52 2.58 -19.97
CA THR A 146 14.39 2.67 -18.50
C THR A 146 15.68 3.13 -17.81
N PHE A 147 16.84 2.95 -18.44
CA PHE A 147 18.14 3.43 -17.96
C PHE A 147 18.54 4.79 -18.58
N SER A 148 17.58 5.71 -18.67
CA SER A 148 17.89 7.12 -19.01
C SER A 148 18.31 7.88 -17.75
N VAL A 149 19.26 8.81 -17.89
CA VAL A 149 19.67 9.74 -16.81
C VAL A 149 18.44 10.46 -16.22
N PHE A 150 17.43 10.74 -17.05
CA PHE A 150 16.18 11.35 -16.60
C PHE A 150 15.35 10.41 -15.72
N ALA A 151 15.24 9.12 -16.05
CA ALA A 151 14.51 8.15 -15.25
C ALA A 151 15.15 7.99 -13.86
N PHE A 152 16.48 7.96 -13.81
CA PHE A 152 17.23 7.91 -12.56
C PHE A 152 17.01 9.19 -11.72
N SER A 153 17.05 10.36 -12.36
CA SER A 153 16.72 11.62 -11.70
C SER A 153 15.32 11.62 -11.11
N LEU A 154 14.34 11.06 -11.82
CA LEU A 154 12.96 10.92 -11.31
C LEU A 154 12.92 10.03 -10.07
N ILE A 155 13.47 8.82 -10.16
CA ILE A 155 13.44 7.87 -9.04
C ILE A 155 14.12 8.42 -7.78
N LEU A 156 15.04 9.38 -7.91
CA LEU A 156 15.68 10.04 -6.78
C LEU A 156 14.74 10.98 -5.99
N LEU A 157 13.67 11.53 -6.59
CA LEU A 157 12.74 12.44 -5.92
C LEU A 157 12.11 11.87 -4.64
N PRO A 158 11.55 10.65 -4.59
CA PRO A 158 10.97 10.11 -3.37
C PRO A 158 12.02 9.90 -2.27
N PHE A 159 13.26 9.55 -2.63
CA PHE A 159 14.37 9.49 -1.65
C PHE A 159 14.74 10.88 -1.13
N LEU A 160 14.72 11.89 -2.00
CA LEU A 160 14.94 13.28 -1.59
C LEU A 160 13.81 13.79 -0.68
N ALA A 161 12.57 13.32 -0.87
CA ALA A 161 11.47 13.60 0.05
C ALA A 161 11.73 13.02 1.45
N VAL A 162 12.09 11.74 1.53
CA VAL A 162 12.42 11.08 2.81
C VAL A 162 13.62 11.72 3.50
N PHE A 163 14.69 11.99 2.75
CA PHE A 163 15.89 12.63 3.30
C PHE A 163 15.63 14.09 3.69
N GLY A 164 14.81 14.78 2.90
CA GLY A 164 14.44 16.17 3.14
C GLY A 164 13.61 16.34 4.41
N THR A 165 12.62 15.47 4.62
CA THR A 165 11.84 15.47 5.86
C THR A 165 12.66 15.01 7.06
N TYR A 166 13.57 14.04 6.89
CA TYR A 166 14.51 13.66 7.94
C TYR A 166 15.36 14.86 8.38
N THR A 167 15.93 15.59 7.41
CA THR A 167 16.77 16.75 7.71
C THR A 167 15.98 17.87 8.39
N LEU A 168 14.72 18.07 7.98
CA LEU A 168 13.82 19.03 8.60
C LEU A 168 13.54 18.67 10.07
N ASN A 169 13.22 17.40 10.36
CA ASN A 169 12.81 16.97 11.69
C ASN A 169 13.96 16.93 12.71
N PHE A 170 15.19 16.61 12.27
CA PHE A 170 16.34 16.43 13.17
C PHE A 170 17.32 17.60 13.19
N TYR A 171 17.35 18.43 12.13
CA TYR A 171 18.33 19.50 11.97
C TYR A 171 17.68 20.87 11.63
N ASP A 172 16.35 20.97 11.68
CA ASP A 172 15.58 22.19 11.36
C ASP A 172 15.92 22.82 9.99
N ASN A 173 16.46 22.02 9.07
CA ASN A 173 16.91 22.48 7.76
C ASN A 173 15.98 21.99 6.64
N ASN A 174 15.23 22.93 6.05
CA ASN A 174 14.26 22.69 4.98
C ASN A 174 14.83 22.80 3.56
N THR A 175 16.13 23.10 3.41
CA THR A 175 16.80 23.25 2.10
C THR A 175 16.56 22.07 1.14
N PRO A 176 16.78 20.79 1.52
CA PRO A 176 16.52 19.66 0.62
C PRO A 176 15.06 19.57 0.17
N LEU A 177 14.13 19.99 1.01
CA LEU A 177 12.70 19.96 0.71
C LEU A 177 12.26 21.04 -0.27
N LEU A 178 12.87 22.24 -0.16
CA LEU A 178 12.69 23.31 -1.14
C LEU A 178 13.24 22.91 -2.51
N ILE A 179 14.38 22.21 -2.54
CA ILE A 179 14.95 21.65 -3.79
C ILE A 179 13.97 20.64 -4.41
N LEU A 180 13.40 19.74 -3.60
CA LEU A 180 12.39 18.79 -4.06
C LEU A 180 11.19 19.48 -4.72
N LEU A 181 10.57 20.45 -4.02
CA LEU A 181 9.40 21.18 -4.51
C LEU A 181 9.70 21.94 -5.81
N SER A 182 10.88 22.56 -5.88
CA SER A 182 11.36 23.24 -7.10
C SER A 182 11.53 22.25 -8.27
N ALA A 183 12.15 21.09 -8.01
CA ALA A 183 12.33 20.05 -9.02
C ALA A 183 10.97 19.52 -9.54
N ILE A 184 10.01 19.28 -8.63
CA ILE A 184 8.66 18.83 -9.00
C ILE A 184 7.94 19.88 -9.86
N SER A 185 8.03 21.16 -9.49
CA SER A 185 7.42 22.27 -10.25
C SER A 185 7.97 22.38 -11.68
N LEU A 186 9.22 21.98 -11.90
CA LEU A 186 9.85 21.99 -13.22
C LEU A 186 9.38 20.84 -14.13
N ILE A 187 8.87 19.74 -13.58
CA ILE A 187 8.48 18.56 -14.37
C ILE A 187 7.39 18.88 -15.39
N PRO A 188 6.25 19.52 -15.05
CA PRO A 188 5.24 19.90 -16.03
C PRO A 188 5.78 20.81 -17.14
N VAL A 189 6.72 21.71 -16.80
CA VAL A 189 7.37 22.60 -17.77
C VAL A 189 8.20 21.78 -18.77
N ILE A 190 8.97 20.81 -18.30
CA ILE A 190 9.78 19.92 -19.15
C ILE A 190 8.87 19.08 -20.07
N VAL A 191 7.73 18.59 -19.56
CA VAL A 191 6.73 17.87 -20.35
C VAL A 191 6.18 18.77 -21.46
N GLY A 192 5.81 20.02 -21.16
CA GLY A 192 5.26 20.97 -22.13
C GLY A 192 6.20 21.30 -23.30
N PHE A 193 7.52 21.26 -23.06
CA PHE A 193 8.53 21.44 -24.12
C PHE A 193 8.78 20.18 -24.97
N HIS A 194 7.98 19.12 -24.82
CA HIS A 194 8.13 17.84 -25.53
C HIS A 194 9.53 17.22 -25.41
N LYS A 195 10.27 17.55 -24.35
CA LYS A 195 11.62 17.01 -24.08
C LYS A 195 11.58 15.58 -23.52
N LEU A 196 10.38 15.07 -23.24
CA LEU A 196 10.15 13.76 -22.63
C LEU A 196 9.40 12.86 -23.59
N HIS A 197 9.94 11.66 -23.77
CA HIS A 197 9.29 10.62 -24.53
C HIS A 197 8.02 10.15 -23.80
N GLU A 198 6.98 9.86 -24.57
CA GLU A 198 5.64 9.53 -24.06
C GLU A 198 5.64 8.33 -23.09
N HIS A 199 6.51 7.35 -23.31
CA HIS A 199 6.67 6.17 -22.43
C HIS A 199 7.08 6.53 -20.98
N MET A 200 7.60 7.73 -20.73
CA MET A 200 8.06 8.16 -19.40
C MET A 200 6.99 8.89 -18.59
N TYR A 201 5.86 9.26 -19.19
CA TYR A 201 4.80 10.01 -18.49
C TYR A 201 4.19 9.24 -17.32
N PRO A 202 3.86 7.94 -17.44
CA PRO A 202 3.31 7.18 -16.32
C PRO A 202 4.26 7.14 -15.13
N LEU A 203 5.57 6.96 -15.39
CA LEU A 203 6.59 6.96 -14.34
C LEU A 203 6.72 8.33 -13.68
N ALA A 204 6.76 9.40 -14.47
CA ALA A 204 6.88 10.77 -13.96
C ALA A 204 5.73 11.12 -13.02
N LEU A 205 4.49 10.82 -13.43
CA LEU A 205 3.30 11.06 -12.63
C LEU A 205 3.38 10.30 -11.30
N TRP A 206 3.69 9.01 -11.36
CA TRP A 206 3.76 8.16 -10.16
C TRP A 206 4.83 8.61 -9.16
N VAL A 207 6.03 8.92 -9.65
CA VAL A 207 7.15 9.41 -8.84
C VAL A 207 6.80 10.75 -8.18
N VAL A 208 6.21 11.70 -8.93
CA VAL A 208 5.80 13.00 -8.40
C VAL A 208 4.72 12.81 -7.32
N SER A 209 3.70 12.00 -7.60
CA SER A 209 2.64 11.71 -6.64
C SER A 209 3.18 11.11 -5.34
N ILE A 210 4.06 10.10 -5.41
CA ILE A 210 4.65 9.49 -4.21
C ILE A 210 5.56 10.47 -3.47
N SER A 211 6.32 11.29 -4.19
CA SER A 211 7.22 12.26 -3.57
C SER A 211 6.44 13.32 -2.79
N LEU A 212 5.33 13.82 -3.35
CA LEU A 212 4.42 14.75 -2.66
C LEU A 212 3.72 14.10 -1.47
N LEU A 213 3.29 12.84 -1.62
CA LEU A 213 2.69 12.07 -0.52
C LEU A 213 3.69 11.88 0.63
N LEU A 214 4.93 11.49 0.33
CA LEU A 214 5.98 11.31 1.34
C LEU A 214 6.38 12.62 2.00
N HIS A 215 6.51 13.70 1.22
CA HIS A 215 6.77 15.04 1.75
C HIS A 215 5.72 15.45 2.78
N THR A 216 4.44 15.30 2.46
CA THR A 216 3.34 15.69 3.34
C THR A 216 3.19 14.76 4.55
N SER A 217 3.33 13.45 4.34
CA SER A 217 3.11 12.44 5.39
C SER A 217 4.25 12.39 6.42
N LEU A 218 5.50 12.67 6.01
CA LEU A 218 6.68 12.57 6.87
C LEU A 218 7.16 13.92 7.41
N VAL A 219 6.44 15.01 7.15
CA VAL A 219 6.89 16.37 7.52
C VAL A 219 7.06 16.54 9.03
N SER A 220 6.24 15.85 9.82
CA SER A 220 6.26 15.88 11.28
C SER A 220 6.49 14.48 11.85
N PRO A 221 7.08 14.36 13.06
CA PRO A 221 7.22 13.08 13.73
C PRO A 221 5.88 12.60 14.32
N PHE A 222 4.89 13.49 14.37
CA PHE A 222 3.52 13.20 14.80
C PHE A 222 2.63 12.96 13.59
N VAL A 223 1.51 12.25 13.82
CA VAL A 223 0.48 12.05 12.81
C VAL A 223 -0.04 13.43 12.39
N SER A 224 -0.08 13.66 11.08
CA SER A 224 -0.61 14.91 10.55
C SER A 224 -2.12 14.99 10.81
N ASP A 225 -2.58 16.11 11.35
CA ASP A 225 -4.02 16.42 11.48
C ASP A 225 -4.63 16.91 10.14
N ILE A 226 -3.87 16.84 9.04
CA ILE A 226 -4.34 17.21 7.71
C ILE A 226 -5.20 16.08 7.13
N GLY A 227 -6.46 16.40 6.84
CA GLY A 227 -7.39 15.47 6.19
C GLY A 227 -7.86 14.35 7.12
N ASP A 228 -7.85 13.11 6.64
CA ASP A 228 -8.30 11.91 7.35
C ASP A 228 -7.15 11.07 7.92
N ALA A 229 -5.92 11.59 7.93
CA ALA A 229 -4.74 10.86 8.36
C ALA A 229 -4.81 10.44 9.84
N ALA A 230 -5.24 11.35 10.72
CA ALA A 230 -5.45 11.05 12.15
C ALA A 230 -6.50 9.95 12.37
N ALA A 231 -7.64 10.05 11.67
CA ALA A 231 -8.70 9.05 11.73
C ALA A 231 -8.20 7.69 11.20
N SER A 232 -7.52 7.67 10.06
CA SER A 232 -6.96 6.45 9.47
C SER A 232 -5.92 5.79 10.37
N PHE A 233 -5.05 6.58 11.01
CA PHE A 233 -4.09 6.08 11.99
C PHE A 233 -4.78 5.43 13.17
N TYR A 234 -5.78 6.10 13.76
CA TYR A 234 -6.56 5.57 14.88
C TYR A 234 -7.21 4.22 14.54
N HIS A 235 -7.89 4.13 13.39
CA HIS A 235 -8.51 2.87 12.94
C HIS A 235 -7.46 1.79 12.68
N SER A 236 -6.34 2.12 12.05
CA SER A 236 -5.26 1.15 11.81
C SER A 236 -4.69 0.59 13.12
N HIS A 237 -4.54 1.44 14.14
CA HIS A 237 -4.05 1.02 15.45
C HIS A 237 -5.05 0.10 16.16
N LEU A 238 -6.35 0.40 16.08
CA LEU A 238 -7.40 -0.47 16.59
C LEU A 238 -7.41 -1.84 15.93
N ILE A 239 -7.25 -1.93 14.60
CA ILE A 239 -7.18 -3.20 13.88
C ILE A 239 -6.00 -4.04 14.38
N VAL A 240 -4.85 -3.41 14.61
CA VAL A 240 -3.66 -4.12 15.12
C VAL A 240 -3.89 -4.66 16.53
N LEU A 241 -4.61 -3.93 17.39
CA LEU A 241 -4.93 -4.36 18.75
C LEU A 241 -6.02 -5.43 18.80
N MET A 242 -7.08 -5.26 18.01
CA MET A 242 -8.27 -6.11 18.04
C MET A 242 -8.18 -7.33 17.11
N GLY A 243 -7.36 -7.28 16.06
CA GLY A 243 -7.21 -8.36 15.08
C GLY A 243 -8.36 -8.47 14.07
N TYR A 244 -9.30 -7.52 14.05
CA TYR A 244 -10.37 -7.39 13.06
C TYR A 244 -10.68 -5.92 12.78
N TRP A 245 -11.26 -5.64 11.62
CA TRP A 245 -11.72 -4.32 11.23
C TRP A 245 -13.21 -4.15 11.51
N VAL A 246 -13.56 -3.01 12.11
CA VAL A 246 -14.94 -2.62 12.39
C VAL A 246 -15.33 -1.48 11.45
N LEU A 247 -16.37 -1.70 10.65
CA LEU A 247 -16.89 -0.72 9.67
C LEU A 247 -17.44 0.55 10.33
N ALA A 248 -17.90 0.46 11.58
CA ALA A 248 -18.57 1.54 12.29
C ALA A 248 -18.00 1.70 13.69
N PHE A 249 -16.99 2.53 13.84
CA PHE A 249 -16.82 3.26 15.09
C PHE A 249 -17.45 4.64 14.90
N LEU A 250 -18.47 4.93 15.69
CA LEU A 250 -18.95 6.30 15.86
C LEU A 250 -17.74 7.11 16.33
N GLU A 251 -17.36 8.18 15.64
CA GLU A 251 -16.27 9.03 16.10
C GLU A 251 -16.44 9.33 17.61
N PRO A 252 -15.37 9.35 18.41
CA PRO A 252 -15.47 9.71 19.82
C PRO A 252 -16.10 11.10 20.03
N VAL A 253 -16.05 11.98 19.02
CA VAL A 253 -16.75 13.27 18.99
C VAL A 253 -18.28 13.11 19.02
N LEU A 254 -18.82 12.11 18.32
CA LEU A 254 -20.25 11.86 18.34
C LEU A 254 -20.69 11.18 19.63
N TYR A 255 -19.83 10.41 20.30
CA TYR A 255 -20.13 9.83 21.62
C TYR A 255 -20.20 10.90 22.71
N THR A 256 -19.30 11.89 22.70
CA THR A 256 -19.38 13.03 23.63
C THR A 256 -20.58 13.93 23.32
N LEU A 257 -20.90 14.17 22.05
CA LEU A 257 -22.10 14.92 21.66
C LEU A 257 -23.42 14.17 21.94
N PHE A 258 -23.46 12.84 21.76
CA PHE A 258 -24.62 12.02 22.14
C PHE A 258 -24.79 11.95 23.66
N GLN A 259 -23.70 11.83 24.42
CA GLN A 259 -23.75 11.87 25.88
C GLN A 259 -24.17 13.25 26.39
N ALA A 260 -23.70 14.33 25.76
CA ALA A 260 -24.12 15.71 26.06
C ALA A 260 -25.61 15.94 25.74
N GLN A 261 -26.10 15.50 24.58
CA GLN A 261 -27.53 15.58 24.25
C GLN A 261 -28.39 14.69 25.18
N LYS A 262 -27.90 13.51 25.55
CA LYS A 262 -28.63 12.60 26.46
C LYS A 262 -28.74 13.19 27.87
N THR A 263 -27.67 13.83 28.37
CA THR A 263 -27.72 14.55 29.65
C THR A 263 -28.65 15.77 29.62
N GLU A 264 -28.76 16.46 28.49
CA GLU A 264 -29.67 17.59 28.33
C GLU A 264 -31.15 17.17 28.33
N VAL A 265 -31.48 16.04 27.69
CA VAL A 265 -32.85 15.47 27.67
C VAL A 265 -33.25 14.87 29.03
N ASP A 266 -32.32 14.25 29.74
CA ASP A 266 -32.55 13.73 31.10
C ASP A 266 -32.70 14.86 32.13
N LEU A 267 -32.00 15.99 31.96
CA LEU A 267 -32.18 17.19 32.79
C LEU A 267 -33.53 17.86 32.55
N VAL A 268 -34.00 17.97 31.30
CA VAL A 268 -35.30 18.58 30.99
C VAL A 268 -36.47 17.71 31.45
N SER A 269 -36.35 16.38 31.39
CA SER A 269 -37.37 15.46 31.90
C SER A 269 -37.39 15.37 33.43
N GLY A 270 -36.24 15.47 34.10
CA GLY A 270 -36.15 15.62 35.55
C GLY A 270 -36.75 16.92 36.07
N PHE A 271 -36.53 18.04 35.37
CA PHE A 271 -37.08 19.35 35.74
C PHE A 271 -38.61 19.44 35.62
N PHE A 272 -39.21 18.66 34.71
CA PHE A 272 -40.66 18.58 34.56
C PHE A 272 -41.35 17.72 35.63
N LEU A 273 -40.68 16.69 36.16
CA LEU A 273 -41.21 15.86 37.24
C LEU A 273 -41.14 16.55 38.62
N GLU A 274 -40.15 17.42 38.83
CA GLU A 274 -39.99 18.15 40.09
C GLU A 274 -41.01 19.30 40.24
N LYS A 275 -41.46 19.90 39.12
CA LYS A 275 -42.50 20.95 39.14
C LYS A 275 -43.92 20.45 39.41
N THR A 276 -44.21 19.16 39.26
CA THR A 276 -45.54 18.61 39.58
C THR A 276 -45.74 18.26 41.06
N ASN A 277 -44.67 18.20 41.87
CA ASN A 277 -44.74 17.79 43.28
C ASN A 277 -44.74 18.94 44.30
N CYS A 278 -44.64 20.21 43.87
CA CYS A 278 -44.68 21.38 44.75
C CYS A 278 -46.05 22.09 44.81
N SER A 279 -47.15 21.42 44.46
CA SER A 279 -48.52 21.98 44.53
C SER A 279 -49.50 21.09 45.32
N SER A 280 -49.02 20.38 46.35
CA SER A 280 -49.89 19.73 47.33
C SER A 280 -49.21 19.61 48.70
N ALA A 281 -49.14 20.73 49.42
CA ALA A 281 -49.04 20.79 50.88
C ALA A 281 -49.51 22.17 51.34
#